data_AF-A0AAP7LUZ5-F1
#
_entry.id   AF-A0AAP7LUZ5-F1
#
_cell.length_a   1.000
_cell.length_b   1.000
_cell.length_c   1.000
_cell.angle_alpha   90.00
_cell.angle_beta   90.00
_cell.angle_gamma   90.00
#
_symmetry.space_group_name_H-M   'P 1'
#
loop_
_entity.id
_entity.type
_entity.pdbx_description
1 polymer ?
#
loop_
_entity_poly.entity_id
_entity_poly.type
_entity_poly.pdbx_seq_one_letter_code
_entity_poly.pdbx_strand_id
1 'polypeptide(L)'
;MTKNKLNNSAIFNMYSLIVVAFIYIFGNNNNNIWTLTGITLMAIWFFQLNQNKTKESLNEYRPMLPKREYIKIKKRYLIWIVVVTFFVKNGLLKYWFQSPSSPSNENGVEKYTADTPLFEAMMNISFLSPIVEEIIFRGLLLLVCVSIITAIARFKTNTQEKIIRNLSIGIFIVLSTLLFGLAHVIKGGDYVNIAPYAMAGAVFSILYVLTKTLLAPILLHMINNGLSTFAQYHEIGKLNFDMAVIMLCCLVAYMVITILWWGMKHSKSLDKTLNDIDKRYKNSEMSRRTAIKKIYIDITSYIKQQMITR
;
A
#
# COMPACT_ATOMS: atom_id res chain seq x y z
N MET A 1 27.56 16.48 16.95
CA MET A 1 26.51 17.24 16.25
C MET A 1 25.36 16.37 15.70
N THR A 2 25.29 15.07 16.03
CA THR A 2 24.47 14.04 15.36
C THR A 2 23.09 13.78 16.00
N LYS A 3 22.96 13.87 17.34
CA LYS A 3 21.69 13.57 18.06
C LYS A 3 20.63 14.66 17.87
N ASN A 4 21.04 15.93 17.83
CA ASN A 4 20.11 17.05 17.68
C ASN A 4 19.42 17.05 16.31
N LYS A 5 20.13 16.70 15.24
CA LYS A 5 19.53 16.60 13.89
C LYS A 5 18.46 15.51 13.82
N LEU A 6 18.72 14.34 14.40
CA LEU A 6 17.78 13.23 14.43
C LEU A 6 16.53 13.56 15.25
N ASN A 7 16.70 14.18 16.41
CA ASN A 7 15.59 14.68 17.23
C ASN A 7 14.77 15.72 16.47
N ASN A 8 15.43 16.66 15.78
CA ASN A 8 14.76 17.67 14.97
C ASN A 8 13.98 17.04 13.80
N SER A 9 14.52 16.02 13.14
CA SER A 9 13.81 15.28 12.11
C SER A 9 12.61 14.52 12.67
N ALA A 10 12.72 13.95 13.88
CA ALA A 10 11.61 13.26 14.53
C ALA A 10 10.46 14.22 14.86
N ILE A 11 10.80 15.37 15.46
CA ILE A 11 9.82 16.43 15.77
C ILE A 11 9.16 16.95 14.49
N PHE A 12 9.94 17.19 13.43
CA PHE A 12 9.42 17.67 12.16
C PHE A 12 8.48 16.65 11.47
N ASN A 13 8.85 15.37 11.49
CA ASN A 13 7.99 14.29 10.98
C ASN A 13 6.66 14.22 11.75
N MET A 14 6.71 14.34 13.08
CA MET A 14 5.53 14.30 13.93
C MET A 14 4.62 15.52 13.69
N TYR A 15 5.20 16.73 13.63
CA TYR A 15 4.46 17.95 13.33
C TYR A 15 3.78 17.86 11.96
N SER A 16 4.51 17.40 10.94
CA SER A 16 3.97 17.24 9.59
C SER A 16 2.82 16.23 9.54
N LEU A 17 2.95 15.10 10.24
CA LEU A 17 1.88 14.12 10.34
C LEU A 17 0.62 14.73 10.98
N ILE A 18 0.77 15.42 12.11
CA ILE A 18 -0.34 16.04 12.84
C ILE A 18 -1.00 17.12 11.99
N VAL A 19 -0.23 18.02 11.39
CA VAL A 19 -0.75 19.13 10.57
C VAL A 19 -1.50 18.61 9.34
N VAL A 20 -0.91 17.68 8.59
CA VAL A 20 -1.56 17.14 7.39
C VAL A 20 -2.80 16.35 7.77
N ALA A 21 -2.75 15.53 8.83
CA ALA A 21 -3.93 14.80 9.31
C ALA A 21 -5.05 15.73 9.80
N PHE A 22 -4.70 16.77 10.57
CA PHE A 22 -5.66 17.75 11.06
C PHE A 22 -6.32 18.51 9.91
N ILE A 23 -5.54 19.02 8.96
CA ILE A 23 -6.09 19.73 7.80
C ILE A 23 -6.93 18.79 6.93
N TYR A 24 -6.56 17.53 6.78
CA TYR A 24 -7.39 16.57 6.04
C TYR A 24 -8.73 16.29 6.74
N ILE A 25 -8.70 16.00 8.05
CA ILE A 25 -9.89 15.64 8.83
C ILE A 25 -10.86 16.82 8.96
N PHE A 26 -10.35 18.03 9.25
CA PHE A 26 -11.18 19.21 9.53
C PHE A 26 -11.33 20.16 8.34
N GLY A 27 -10.38 20.17 7.41
CA GLY A 27 -10.41 21.05 6.24
C GLY A 27 -11.30 20.54 5.11
N ASN A 28 -11.66 19.25 5.10
CA ASN A 28 -12.52 18.67 4.05
C ASN A 28 -14.03 18.88 4.29
N ASN A 29 -14.44 19.85 5.12
CA ASN A 29 -15.85 20.05 5.47
C ASN A 29 -16.72 20.58 4.32
N ASN A 30 -16.12 21.27 3.34
CA ASN A 30 -16.86 21.85 2.21
C ASN A 30 -17.02 20.89 1.03
N ASN A 31 -16.46 19.68 1.11
CA ASN A 31 -16.42 18.66 0.05
C ASN A 31 -16.03 19.18 -1.35
N ASN A 32 -15.37 20.33 -1.44
CA ASN A 32 -15.01 20.98 -2.69
C ASN A 32 -13.71 20.38 -3.23
N ILE A 33 -13.72 19.98 -4.51
CA ILE A 33 -12.56 19.44 -5.21
C ILE A 33 -11.28 20.28 -5.08
N TRP A 34 -11.40 21.60 -5.08
CA TRP A 34 -10.26 22.51 -4.97
C TRP A 34 -9.61 22.47 -3.59
N THR A 35 -10.44 22.37 -2.53
CA THR A 35 -9.94 22.24 -1.16
C THR A 35 -9.14 20.95 -1.02
N LEU A 36 -9.70 19.82 -1.45
CA LEU A 36 -9.01 18.53 -1.35
C LEU A 36 -7.78 18.44 -2.27
N THR A 37 -7.81 19.10 -3.44
CA THR A 37 -6.63 19.25 -4.30
C THR A 37 -5.51 20.00 -3.59
N GLY A 38 -5.82 21.13 -2.94
CA GLY A 38 -4.86 21.90 -2.15
C GLY A 38 -4.24 21.08 -1.02
N ILE A 39 -5.08 20.34 -0.27
CA ILE A 39 -4.63 19.42 0.79
C ILE A 39 -3.71 18.34 0.21
N THR A 40 -4.05 17.79 -0.96
CA THR A 40 -3.25 16.76 -1.64
C THR A 40 -1.86 17.27 -2.02
N LEU A 41 -1.78 18.43 -2.65
CA LEU A 41 -0.50 19.05 -3.03
C LEU A 41 0.35 19.35 -1.79
N MET A 42 -0.26 19.89 -0.74
CA MET A 42 0.40 20.16 0.53
C MET A 42 0.92 18.86 1.18
N ALA A 43 0.10 17.79 1.22
CA ALA A 43 0.50 16.50 1.76
C ALA A 43 1.71 15.91 1.01
N ILE A 44 1.70 15.97 -0.34
CA ILE A 44 2.83 15.54 -1.18
C ILE A 44 4.08 16.35 -0.83
N TRP A 45 3.97 17.67 -0.72
CA TRP A 45 5.07 18.56 -0.41
C TRP A 45 5.67 18.26 0.97
N PHE A 46 4.84 18.17 2.03
CA PHE A 46 5.29 17.77 3.35
C PHE A 46 5.98 16.41 3.32
N PHE A 47 5.39 15.41 2.67
CA PHE A 47 6.00 14.08 2.58
C PHE A 47 7.39 14.11 1.94
N GLN A 48 7.56 14.85 0.84
CA GLN A 48 8.86 15.00 0.17
C GLN A 48 9.89 15.68 1.08
N LEU A 49 9.52 16.75 1.78
CA LEU A 49 10.38 17.45 2.72
C LEU A 49 10.83 16.55 3.88
N ASN A 50 9.89 15.82 4.49
CA ASN A 50 10.16 14.89 5.59
C ASN A 50 11.07 13.75 5.14
N GLN A 51 10.84 13.22 3.95
CA GLN A 51 11.68 12.16 3.39
C GLN A 51 13.12 12.64 3.18
N ASN A 52 13.32 13.87 2.71
CA ASN A 52 14.65 14.44 2.50
C ASN A 52 15.38 14.69 3.83
N LYS A 53 14.72 15.32 4.81
CA LYS A 53 15.29 15.57 6.15
C LYS A 53 15.62 14.28 6.90
N THR A 54 14.75 13.27 6.81
CA THR A 54 14.98 11.97 7.44
C THR A 54 16.17 11.25 6.80
N LYS A 55 16.31 11.29 5.47
CA LYS A 55 17.48 10.73 4.75
C LYS A 55 18.77 11.41 5.19
N GLU A 56 18.79 12.74 5.25
CA GLU A 56 19.96 13.51 5.70
C GLU A 56 20.38 13.10 7.12
N SER A 57 19.41 13.06 8.04
CA SER A 57 19.64 12.71 9.44
C SER A 57 20.12 11.27 9.64
N LEU A 58 19.60 10.32 8.84
CA LEU A 58 19.97 8.90 8.94
C LEU A 58 21.25 8.56 8.17
N ASN A 59 21.60 9.29 7.12
CA ASN A 59 22.90 9.13 6.45
C ASN A 59 24.05 9.42 7.42
N GLU A 60 23.85 10.37 8.35
CA GLU A 60 24.83 10.71 9.39
C GLU A 60 24.87 9.66 10.54
N TYR A 61 23.79 8.91 10.78
CA TYR A 61 23.63 7.99 11.92
C TYR A 61 23.78 6.49 11.58
N ARG A 62 24.28 6.17 10.39
CA ARG A 62 24.15 4.87 9.68
C ARG A 62 22.72 4.63 9.15
N PRO A 63 22.57 4.12 7.92
CA PRO A 63 21.29 4.09 7.21
C PRO A 63 20.35 3.02 7.77
N MET A 64 19.49 3.43 8.71
CA MET A 64 18.39 2.62 9.23
C MET A 64 17.20 2.52 8.26
N LEU A 65 17.08 3.51 7.37
CA LEU A 65 16.37 3.31 6.11
C LEU A 65 17.21 2.34 5.29
N PRO A 66 16.61 1.28 4.70
CA PRO A 66 17.42 0.23 4.13
C PRO A 66 18.44 0.79 3.11
N LYS A 67 19.66 0.25 3.11
CA LYS A 67 20.73 0.71 2.21
C LYS A 67 20.27 0.62 0.75
N ARG A 68 20.65 1.62 -0.03
CA ARG A 68 20.24 1.90 -1.42
C ARG A 68 20.51 0.81 -2.48
N GLU A 69 21.05 -0.36 -2.12
CA GLU A 69 21.27 -1.49 -3.04
C GLU A 69 19.98 -2.26 -3.37
N TYR A 70 18.87 -1.54 -3.56
CA TYR A 70 17.55 -2.12 -3.59
C TYR A 70 17.24 -2.83 -4.91
N ILE A 71 16.95 -4.13 -4.76
CA ILE A 71 15.98 -4.86 -5.55
C ILE A 71 14.70 -4.00 -5.70
N LYS A 72 14.59 -3.24 -6.80
CA LYS A 72 13.39 -2.47 -7.14
C LYS A 72 12.49 -3.33 -8.00
N ILE A 73 11.20 -3.40 -7.67
CA ILE A 73 10.21 -4.09 -8.50
C ILE A 73 10.01 -3.26 -9.77
N LYS A 74 10.13 -3.87 -10.95
CA LYS A 74 9.86 -3.17 -12.22
C LYS A 74 8.39 -2.73 -12.24
N LYS A 75 8.12 -1.51 -12.72
CA LYS A 75 6.79 -0.87 -12.71
C LYS A 75 5.66 -1.78 -13.20
N ARG A 76 5.88 -2.58 -14.26
CA ARG A 76 4.86 -3.51 -14.79
C ARG A 76 4.39 -4.56 -13.77
N TYR A 77 5.29 -5.05 -12.91
CA TYR A 77 4.92 -6.03 -11.88
C TYR A 77 4.35 -5.37 -10.64
N LEU A 78 4.53 -4.06 -10.47
CA LEU A 78 3.84 -3.31 -9.42
C LEU A 78 2.32 -3.39 -9.62
N ILE A 79 1.87 -3.17 -10.86
CA ILE A 79 0.45 -3.26 -11.22
C ILE A 79 -0.07 -4.68 -10.97
N TRP A 80 0.69 -5.72 -11.34
CA TRP A 80 0.31 -7.11 -11.03
C TRP A 80 0.12 -7.35 -9.54
N ILE A 81 1.07 -6.89 -8.72
CA ILE A 81 0.96 -7.03 -7.26
C ILE A 81 -0.29 -6.30 -6.74
N VAL A 82 -0.56 -5.09 -7.23
CA VAL A 82 -1.76 -4.32 -6.86
C VAL A 82 -3.03 -5.07 -7.23
N VAL A 83 -3.15 -5.55 -8.47
CA VAL A 83 -4.36 -6.25 -8.94
C VAL A 83 -4.55 -7.59 -8.24
N VAL A 84 -3.49 -8.37 -8.02
CA VAL A 84 -3.56 -9.60 -7.21
C VAL A 84 -3.97 -9.29 -5.78
N THR A 85 -3.40 -8.24 -5.17
CA THR A 85 -3.78 -7.83 -3.81
C THR A 85 -5.24 -7.39 -3.75
N PHE A 86 -5.74 -6.71 -4.78
CA PHE A 86 -7.14 -6.35 -4.91
C PHE A 86 -8.06 -7.58 -4.89
N PHE A 87 -7.76 -8.60 -5.69
CA PHE A 87 -8.55 -9.84 -5.71
C PHE A 87 -8.43 -10.64 -4.41
N VAL A 88 -7.25 -10.72 -3.81
CA VAL A 88 -7.07 -11.38 -2.50
C VAL A 88 -7.88 -10.65 -1.42
N LYS A 89 -7.82 -9.32 -1.37
CA LYS A 89 -8.57 -8.51 -0.41
C LYS A 89 -10.08 -8.68 -0.59
N ASN A 90 -10.59 -8.47 -1.80
CA ASN A 90 -12.03 -8.46 -2.06
C ASN A 90 -12.65 -9.86 -2.22
N GLY A 91 -11.85 -10.86 -2.58
CA GLY A 91 -12.29 -12.23 -2.81
C GLY A 91 -12.01 -13.20 -1.67
N LEU A 92 -10.88 -13.11 -0.97
CA LEU A 92 -10.60 -13.98 0.18
C LEU A 92 -10.91 -13.27 1.49
N LEU A 93 -10.29 -12.12 1.72
CA LEU A 93 -10.34 -11.47 3.04
C LEU A 93 -11.71 -10.87 3.36
N LYS A 94 -12.45 -10.36 2.37
CA LYS A 94 -13.80 -9.80 2.58
C LYS A 94 -14.76 -10.80 3.24
N TYR A 95 -14.67 -12.09 2.95
CA TYR A 95 -15.52 -13.11 3.59
C TYR A 95 -15.23 -13.29 5.08
N TRP A 96 -14.00 -13.06 5.52
CA TRP A 96 -13.61 -13.20 6.93
C TRP A 96 -13.89 -11.95 7.76
N PHE A 97 -13.98 -10.79 7.12
CA PHE A 97 -14.12 -9.48 7.78
C PHE A 97 -15.35 -8.72 7.27
N GLN A 98 -16.46 -9.44 7.06
CA GLN A 98 -17.71 -8.84 6.63
C GLN A 98 -18.20 -7.83 7.67
N SER A 99 -18.82 -6.76 7.18
CA SER A 99 -19.46 -5.78 8.03
C SER A 99 -20.76 -6.38 8.61
N PRO A 100 -20.95 -6.39 9.94
CA PRO A 100 -22.19 -6.88 10.55
C PRO A 100 -23.40 -5.96 10.29
N SER A 101 -23.16 -4.73 9.83
CA SER A 101 -24.20 -3.74 9.50
C SER A 101 -23.73 -2.79 8.39
N SER A 102 -24.64 -1.99 7.84
CA SER A 102 -24.31 -0.94 6.85
C SER A 102 -23.39 0.12 7.48
N PRO A 103 -22.12 0.24 7.05
CA PRO A 103 -21.16 1.14 7.65
C PRO A 103 -21.57 2.62 7.54
N SER A 104 -21.39 3.40 8.61
CA SER A 104 -21.69 4.84 8.60
C SER A 104 -20.91 5.60 7.54
N ASN A 105 -19.70 5.15 7.22
CA ASN A 105 -18.86 5.75 6.19
C ASN A 105 -19.45 5.52 4.79
N GLU A 106 -20.06 4.36 4.55
CA GLU A 106 -20.76 4.06 3.29
C GLU A 106 -21.98 4.98 3.15
N ASN A 107 -22.78 5.14 4.20
CA ASN A 107 -23.89 6.11 4.23
C ASN A 107 -23.43 7.57 3.96
N GLY A 108 -22.22 7.93 4.41
CA GLY A 108 -21.63 9.24 4.14
C GLY A 108 -21.26 9.42 2.66
N VAL A 109 -20.70 8.38 2.05
CA VAL A 109 -20.41 8.34 0.61
C VAL A 109 -21.70 8.39 -0.20
N GLU A 110 -22.71 7.60 0.15
CA GLU A 110 -24.03 7.60 -0.51
C GLU A 110 -24.63 9.00 -0.56
N LYS A 111 -24.74 9.68 0.59
CA LYS A 111 -25.26 11.05 0.69
C LYS A 111 -24.48 12.01 -0.19
N TYR A 112 -23.15 11.91 -0.18
CA TYR A 112 -22.31 12.78 -1.00
C TYR A 112 -22.50 12.51 -2.50
N THR A 113 -22.57 11.25 -2.93
CA THR A 113 -22.77 10.88 -4.35
C THR A 113 -24.17 11.20 -4.87
N ALA A 114 -25.18 11.24 -3.99
CA ALA A 114 -26.55 11.61 -4.35
C ALA A 114 -26.64 13.05 -4.88
N ASP A 115 -25.85 13.98 -4.35
CA ASP A 115 -25.90 15.39 -4.73
C ASP A 115 -24.72 15.85 -5.61
N THR A 116 -23.73 14.99 -5.81
CA THR A 116 -22.49 15.35 -6.53
C THR A 116 -22.44 14.76 -7.95
N PRO A 117 -21.88 15.47 -8.94
CA PRO A 117 -21.59 14.88 -10.25
C PRO A 117 -20.50 13.80 -10.18
N LEU A 118 -20.60 12.77 -11.04
CA LEU A 118 -19.69 11.62 -11.05
C LEU A 118 -18.21 12.03 -11.13
N PHE A 119 -17.88 13.00 -11.97
CA PHE A 119 -16.49 13.43 -12.13
C PHE A 119 -15.92 13.96 -10.80
N GLU A 120 -16.65 14.83 -10.11
CA GLU A 120 -16.22 15.39 -8.83
C GLU A 120 -16.15 14.31 -7.74
N ALA A 121 -17.12 13.38 -7.70
CA ALA A 121 -17.06 12.26 -6.77
C ALA A 121 -15.87 11.34 -7.03
N MET A 122 -15.57 11.03 -8.30
CA MET A 122 -14.38 10.26 -8.67
C MET A 122 -13.09 10.97 -8.24
N MET A 123 -12.98 12.27 -8.51
CA MET A 123 -11.80 13.03 -8.10
C MET A 123 -11.64 13.03 -6.57
N ASN A 124 -12.71 13.26 -5.82
CA ASN A 124 -12.62 13.38 -4.37
C ASN A 124 -12.46 12.03 -3.67
N ILE A 125 -13.35 11.05 -3.93
CA ILE A 125 -13.40 9.75 -3.25
C ILE A 125 -12.36 8.78 -3.82
N SER A 126 -12.19 8.75 -5.13
CA SER A 126 -11.42 7.69 -5.81
C SER A 126 -9.98 8.07 -6.08
N PHE A 127 -9.64 9.36 -6.17
CA PHE A 127 -8.28 9.80 -6.48
C PHE A 127 -7.62 10.58 -5.32
N LEU A 128 -8.15 11.74 -4.97
CA LEU A 128 -7.47 12.67 -4.07
C LEU A 128 -7.45 12.17 -2.62
N SER A 129 -8.58 11.70 -2.09
CA SER A 129 -8.67 11.14 -0.73
C SER A 129 -7.68 9.97 -0.53
N PRO A 130 -7.65 8.94 -1.39
CA PRO A 130 -6.66 7.88 -1.31
C PRO A 130 -5.21 8.37 -1.29
N ILE A 131 -4.85 9.38 -2.10
CA ILE A 131 -3.48 9.92 -2.09
C ILE A 131 -3.14 10.49 -0.72
N VAL A 132 -4.00 11.35 -0.18
CA VAL A 132 -3.77 12.01 1.12
C VAL A 132 -3.70 10.99 2.24
N GLU A 133 -4.64 10.04 2.27
CA GLU A 133 -4.69 9.00 3.29
C GLU A 133 -3.45 8.11 3.27
N GLU A 134 -3.01 7.66 2.09
CA GLU A 134 -1.77 6.87 2.01
C GLU A 134 -0.54 7.69 2.41
N ILE A 135 -0.49 8.98 2.10
CA ILE A 135 0.59 9.86 2.57
C ILE A 135 0.59 9.96 4.09
N ILE A 136 -0.56 10.15 4.74
CA ILE A 136 -0.68 10.25 6.20
C ILE A 136 -0.32 8.91 6.85
N PHE A 137 -1.07 7.86 6.54
CA PHE A 137 -1.05 6.60 7.28
C PHE A 137 0.12 5.69 6.90
N ARG A 138 0.75 5.87 5.73
CA ARG A 138 1.88 5.03 5.27
C ARG A 138 3.14 5.86 5.17
N GLY A 139 3.09 6.98 4.45
CA GLY A 139 4.24 7.83 4.18
C GLY A 139 4.81 8.48 5.45
N LEU A 140 4.09 9.46 5.99
CA LEU A 140 4.48 10.25 7.15
C LEU A 140 4.55 9.37 8.41
N LEU A 141 3.57 8.48 8.62
CA LEU A 141 3.56 7.61 9.81
C LEU A 141 4.80 6.70 9.86
N LEU A 142 5.24 6.10 8.75
CA LEU A 142 6.48 5.31 8.75
C LEU A 142 7.70 6.18 9.11
N LEU A 143 7.77 7.40 8.57
CA LEU A 143 8.88 8.32 8.87
C LEU A 143 8.91 8.70 10.35
N VAL A 144 7.75 8.89 10.98
CA VAL A 144 7.61 9.13 12.43
C VAL A 144 8.09 7.91 13.23
N CYS A 145 7.59 6.72 12.90
CA CYS A 145 7.99 5.49 13.61
C CYS A 145 9.49 5.25 13.53
N VAL A 146 10.08 5.37 12.33
CA VAL A 146 11.52 5.19 12.13
C VAL A 146 12.31 6.26 12.88
N SER A 147 11.97 7.55 12.75
CA SER A 147 12.76 8.62 13.36
C SER A 147 12.69 8.61 14.88
N ILE A 148 11.52 8.38 15.49
CA ILE A 148 11.36 8.33 16.96
C ILE A 148 12.11 7.14 17.55
N ILE A 149 11.90 5.94 17.01
CA ILE A 149 12.54 4.74 17.55
C ILE A 149 14.06 4.84 17.38
N THR A 150 14.53 5.39 16.26
CA THR A 150 15.95 5.66 16.03
C THR A 150 16.52 6.70 16.99
N ALA A 151 15.76 7.75 17.31
CA ALA A 151 16.17 8.79 18.26
C ALA A 151 16.32 8.27 19.70
N ILE A 152 15.46 7.31 20.08
CA ILE A 152 15.48 6.68 21.40
C ILE A 152 16.57 5.60 21.49
N ALA A 153 16.72 4.79 20.44
CA ALA A 153 17.65 3.66 20.44
C ALA A 153 19.12 4.12 20.34
N ARG A 154 19.98 3.62 21.25
CA ARG A 154 21.43 3.86 21.24
C ARG A 154 22.13 2.71 20.53
N PHE A 155 22.49 2.86 19.26
CA PHE A 155 23.14 1.79 18.48
C PHE A 155 24.60 1.62 18.85
N LYS A 156 25.02 0.37 19.06
CA LYS A 156 26.45 0.00 19.14
C LYS A 156 26.85 -1.06 18.11
N THR A 157 25.90 -1.81 17.54
CA THR A 157 26.18 -2.94 16.64
C THR A 157 25.19 -3.04 15.45
N ASN A 158 25.62 -3.72 14.37
CA ASN A 158 24.78 -3.97 13.19
C ASN A 158 23.57 -4.88 13.50
N THR A 159 23.69 -5.77 14.49
CA THR A 159 22.58 -6.64 14.92
C THR A 159 21.46 -5.84 15.57
N GLN A 160 21.81 -4.87 16.43
CA GLN A 160 20.84 -3.96 17.05
C GLN A 160 20.11 -3.10 16.01
N GLU A 161 20.82 -2.64 14.97
CA GLU A 161 20.23 -1.89 13.86
C GLU A 161 19.14 -2.69 13.14
N LYS A 162 19.42 -3.97 12.81
CA LYS A 162 18.44 -4.86 12.15
C LYS A 162 17.21 -5.11 13.02
N ILE A 163 17.40 -5.33 14.33
CA ILE A 163 16.30 -5.56 15.27
C ILE A 163 15.41 -4.32 15.35
N ILE A 164 16.00 -3.14 15.56
CA ILE A 164 15.25 -1.89 15.67
C ILE A 164 14.51 -1.57 14.37
N ARG A 165 15.12 -1.78 13.21
CA ARG A 165 14.42 -1.60 11.92
C ARG A 165 13.20 -2.50 11.82
N ASN A 166 13.34 -3.78 12.15
CA ASN A 166 12.22 -4.72 12.12
C ASN A 166 11.15 -4.33 13.14
N LEU A 167 11.54 -3.85 14.32
CA LEU A 167 10.64 -3.34 15.35
C LEU A 167 9.89 -2.10 14.85
N SER A 168 10.56 -1.14 14.22
CA SER A 168 9.94 0.05 13.63
C SER A 168 8.93 -0.32 12.55
N ILE A 169 9.23 -1.30 11.70
CA ILE A 169 8.29 -1.80 10.69
C ILE A 169 7.09 -2.49 11.36
N GLY A 170 7.31 -3.31 12.38
CA GLY A 170 6.24 -3.98 13.11
C GLY A 170 5.30 -2.99 13.80
N ILE A 171 5.86 -2.02 14.53
CA ILE A 171 5.10 -0.94 15.18
C ILE A 171 4.35 -0.11 14.12
N PHE A 172 5.00 0.22 13.01
CA PHE A 172 4.36 0.92 11.90
C PHE A 172 3.14 0.17 11.36
N ILE A 173 3.25 -1.14 11.09
CA ILE A 173 2.14 -1.94 10.57
C ILE A 173 0.95 -1.92 11.55
N VAL A 174 1.22 -2.12 12.84
CA VAL A 174 0.19 -2.10 13.90
C VAL A 174 -0.47 -0.72 13.99
N LEU A 175 0.31 0.35 14.09
CA LEU A 175 -0.23 1.72 14.21
C LEU A 175 -0.98 2.13 12.94
N SER A 176 -0.45 1.85 11.75
CA SER A 176 -1.10 2.15 10.47
C SER A 176 -2.44 1.44 10.36
N THR A 177 -2.50 0.17 10.78
CA THR A 177 -3.73 -0.64 10.82
C THR A 177 -4.78 -0.03 11.75
N LEU A 178 -4.41 0.24 13.00
CA LEU A 178 -5.33 0.74 14.02
C LEU A 178 -5.81 2.16 13.71
N LEU A 179 -4.90 3.06 13.35
CA LEU A 179 -5.23 4.46 13.06
C LEU A 179 -6.09 4.59 11.80
N PHE A 180 -5.82 3.78 10.76
CA PHE A 180 -6.65 3.79 9.55
C PHE A 180 -8.06 3.28 9.85
N GLY A 181 -8.18 2.17 10.61
CA GLY A 181 -9.47 1.65 11.05
C GLY A 181 -10.25 2.67 11.88
N LEU A 182 -9.60 3.27 12.88
CA LEU A 182 -10.20 4.28 13.74
C LEU A 182 -10.66 5.52 12.97
N ALA A 183 -9.86 6.01 12.03
CA ALA A 183 -10.19 7.20 11.23
C ALA A 183 -11.48 7.05 10.42
N HIS A 184 -11.83 5.82 10.01
CA HIS A 184 -13.04 5.53 9.23
C HIS A 184 -14.30 5.39 10.10
N VAL A 185 -14.16 5.18 11.40
CA VAL A 185 -15.31 4.98 12.30
C VAL A 185 -15.52 6.13 13.28
N ILE A 186 -14.48 6.91 13.60
CA ILE A 186 -14.51 7.94 14.66
C ILE A 186 -15.53 9.05 14.39
N LYS A 187 -15.71 9.46 13.12
CA LYS A 187 -16.65 10.54 12.75
C LYS A 187 -18.11 10.08 12.84
N GLY A 188 -18.38 8.80 12.57
CA GLY A 188 -19.72 8.22 12.59
C GLY A 188 -20.10 7.51 13.89
N GLY A 189 -19.14 7.31 14.81
CA GLY A 189 -19.33 6.51 16.02
C GLY A 189 -19.51 5.00 15.76
N ASP A 190 -19.21 4.54 14.54
CA ASP A 190 -19.54 3.20 14.05
C ASP A 190 -18.43 2.18 14.31
N TYR A 191 -18.06 2.05 15.58
CA TYR A 191 -16.95 1.18 15.98
C TYR A 191 -17.22 -0.31 15.73
N VAL A 192 -18.49 -0.70 15.58
CA VAL A 192 -18.89 -2.08 15.24
C VAL A 192 -18.33 -2.49 13.88
N ASN A 193 -18.22 -1.55 12.94
CA ASN A 193 -17.70 -1.79 11.60
C ASN A 193 -16.20 -1.46 11.45
N ILE A 194 -15.44 -1.37 12.54
CA ILE A 194 -13.99 -1.04 12.49
C ILE A 194 -13.16 -2.14 11.82
N ALA A 195 -13.57 -3.40 11.91
CA ALA A 195 -12.81 -4.55 11.45
C ALA A 195 -12.47 -4.52 9.95
N PRO A 196 -13.42 -4.27 9.01
CA PRO A 196 -13.10 -4.16 7.59
C PRO A 196 -12.13 -3.02 7.28
N TYR A 197 -12.22 -1.88 7.97
CA TYR A 197 -11.30 -0.76 7.79
C TYR A 197 -9.91 -1.08 8.34
N ALA A 198 -9.81 -1.68 9.53
CA ALA A 198 -8.54 -2.13 10.08
C ALA A 198 -7.88 -3.16 9.15
N MET A 199 -8.63 -4.13 8.61
CA MET A 199 -8.13 -5.07 7.61
C MET A 199 -7.58 -4.34 6.37
N ALA A 200 -8.30 -3.35 5.83
CA ALA A 200 -7.79 -2.54 4.73
C ALA A 200 -6.49 -1.83 5.13
N GLY A 201 -6.45 -1.26 6.33
CA GLY A 201 -5.27 -0.70 6.98
C GLY A 201 -4.05 -1.62 6.95
N ALA A 202 -4.25 -2.86 7.38
CA ALA A 202 -3.24 -3.92 7.39
C ALA A 202 -2.77 -4.27 5.98
N VAL A 203 -3.69 -4.51 5.04
CA VAL A 203 -3.35 -4.82 3.64
C VAL A 203 -2.50 -3.72 3.01
N PHE A 204 -2.91 -2.46 3.16
CA PHE A 204 -2.18 -1.32 2.61
C PHE A 204 -0.79 -1.13 3.24
N SER A 205 -0.67 -1.29 4.57
CA SER A 205 0.62 -1.17 5.26
C SER A 205 1.60 -2.29 4.89
N ILE A 206 1.11 -3.53 4.78
CA ILE A 206 1.91 -4.68 4.31
C ILE A 206 2.32 -4.47 2.86
N LEU A 207 1.39 -4.05 1.99
CA LEU A 207 1.67 -3.78 0.58
C LEU A 207 2.75 -2.69 0.44
N TYR A 208 2.67 -1.63 1.25
CA TYR A 208 3.67 -0.57 1.29
C TYR A 208 5.06 -1.09 1.68
N VAL A 209 5.16 -1.90 2.75
CA VAL A 209 6.43 -2.49 3.21
C VAL A 209 7.02 -3.44 2.17
N LEU A 210 6.19 -4.26 1.53
CA LEU A 210 6.63 -5.23 0.52
C LEU A 210 7.14 -4.55 -0.75
N THR A 211 6.38 -3.56 -1.25
CA THR A 211 6.68 -2.87 -2.51
C THR A 211 7.66 -1.70 -2.36
N LYS A 212 7.79 -1.18 -1.14
CA LYS A 212 8.63 -0.02 -0.77
C LYS A 212 8.30 1.23 -1.58
N THR A 213 7.05 1.38 -2.00
CA THR A 213 6.56 2.55 -2.73
C THR A 213 5.15 2.87 -2.29
N LEU A 214 4.85 4.15 -2.10
CA LEU A 214 3.48 4.62 -1.82
C LEU A 214 2.55 4.41 -3.01
N LEU A 215 3.10 4.28 -4.23
CA LEU A 215 2.29 4.11 -5.42
C LEU A 215 1.45 2.82 -5.37
N ALA A 216 1.96 1.74 -4.77
CA ALA A 216 1.21 0.48 -4.69
C ALA A 216 -0.06 0.58 -3.82
N PRO A 217 0.01 0.99 -2.54
CA PRO A 217 -1.19 1.16 -1.74
C PRO A 217 -2.10 2.27 -2.29
N ILE A 218 -1.57 3.36 -2.86
CA ILE A 218 -2.38 4.41 -3.50
C ILE A 218 -3.21 3.80 -4.64
N LEU A 219 -2.59 3.08 -5.57
CA LEU A 219 -3.31 2.48 -6.69
C LEU A 219 -4.34 1.46 -6.22
N LEU A 220 -4.00 0.62 -5.23
CA LEU A 220 -4.96 -0.34 -4.67
C LEU A 220 -6.17 0.38 -4.06
N HIS A 221 -5.93 1.46 -3.32
CA HIS A 221 -6.97 2.25 -2.67
C HIS A 221 -7.83 2.97 -3.72
N MET A 222 -7.22 3.60 -4.73
CA MET A 222 -7.93 4.23 -5.85
C MET A 222 -8.82 3.22 -6.60
N ILE A 223 -8.30 2.02 -6.89
CA ILE A 223 -9.09 0.97 -7.56
C ILE A 223 -10.31 0.58 -6.71
N ASN A 224 -10.11 0.39 -5.41
CA ASN A 224 -11.17 0.00 -4.50
C ASN A 224 -12.26 1.07 -4.40
N ASN A 225 -11.87 2.34 -4.23
CA ASN A 225 -12.82 3.44 -4.11
C ASN A 225 -13.47 3.78 -5.46
N GLY A 226 -12.73 3.66 -6.56
CA GLY A 226 -13.26 3.83 -7.92
C GLY A 226 -14.35 2.83 -8.25
N LEU A 227 -14.13 1.55 -7.95
CA LEU A 227 -15.15 0.51 -8.11
C LEU A 227 -16.38 0.78 -7.25
N SER A 228 -16.18 1.11 -5.97
CA SER A 228 -17.28 1.44 -5.06
C SER A 228 -18.08 2.65 -5.55
N THR A 229 -17.40 3.69 -6.04
CA THR A 229 -18.05 4.90 -6.55
C THR A 229 -18.83 4.60 -7.83
N PHE A 230 -18.27 3.84 -8.78
CA PHE A 230 -19.02 3.45 -9.97
C PHE A 230 -20.24 2.59 -9.66
N ALA A 231 -20.11 1.64 -8.73
CA ALA A 231 -21.22 0.80 -8.28
C ALA A 231 -22.34 1.68 -7.67
N GLN A 232 -21.98 2.60 -6.77
CA GLN A 232 -22.93 3.51 -6.14
C GLN A 232 -23.69 4.35 -7.17
N TYR A 233 -23.01 4.92 -8.17
CA TYR A 233 -23.66 5.73 -9.21
C TYR A 233 -24.58 4.93 -10.11
N HIS A 234 -24.30 3.63 -10.31
CA HIS A 234 -25.20 2.72 -11.00
C HIS A 234 -26.45 2.42 -10.13
N GLU A 235 -26.25 2.10 -8.85
CA GLU A 235 -27.35 1.78 -7.91
C GLU A 235 -28.35 2.93 -7.74
N ILE A 236 -27.88 4.18 -7.71
CA ILE A 236 -28.76 5.36 -7.61
C ILE A 236 -29.32 5.82 -8.98
N GLY A 237 -29.12 5.04 -10.04
CA GLY A 237 -29.69 5.31 -11.37
C GLY A 237 -29.04 6.46 -12.14
N LYS A 238 -27.88 6.98 -11.71
CA LYS A 238 -27.13 8.03 -12.43
C LYS A 238 -26.27 7.48 -13.57
N LEU A 239 -26.00 6.17 -13.59
CA LEU A 239 -25.31 5.48 -14.68
C LEU A 239 -26.18 4.34 -15.24
N ASN A 240 -26.40 4.37 -16.55
CA ASN A 240 -27.17 3.34 -17.27
C ASN A 240 -26.45 1.99 -17.37
N PHE A 241 -25.12 1.99 -17.20
CA PHE A 241 -24.29 0.80 -17.27
C PHE A 241 -23.50 0.63 -15.98
N ASP A 242 -23.29 -0.62 -15.59
CA ASP A 242 -22.45 -0.96 -14.46
C ASP A 242 -20.95 -0.78 -14.83
N MET A 243 -20.48 0.45 -14.67
CA MET A 243 -19.07 0.80 -14.89
C MET A 243 -18.13 0.07 -13.93
N ALA A 244 -18.60 -0.37 -12.76
CA ALA A 244 -17.80 -1.14 -11.83
C ALA A 244 -17.53 -2.56 -12.38
N VAL A 245 -18.53 -3.23 -12.93
CA VAL A 245 -18.37 -4.51 -13.62
C VAL A 245 -17.45 -4.38 -14.83
N ILE A 246 -17.60 -3.34 -15.64
CA ILE A 246 -16.71 -3.09 -16.79
C ILE A 246 -15.26 -2.93 -16.31
N MET A 247 -15.03 -2.11 -15.29
CA MET A 247 -13.69 -1.92 -14.71
C MET A 247 -13.12 -3.24 -14.15
N LEU A 248 -13.93 -4.07 -13.50
CA LEU A 248 -13.52 -5.39 -13.00
C LEU A 248 -13.12 -6.32 -14.16
N CYS A 249 -13.91 -6.38 -15.22
CA CYS A 249 -13.60 -7.15 -16.43
C CYS A 249 -12.29 -6.68 -17.07
N CYS A 250 -12.05 -5.36 -17.14
CA CYS A 250 -10.79 -4.80 -17.61
C CYS A 250 -9.60 -5.24 -16.76
N LEU A 251 -9.73 -5.28 -15.42
CA LEU A 251 -8.66 -5.75 -14.52
C LEU A 251 -8.35 -7.24 -14.72
N VAL A 252 -9.37 -8.08 -14.89
CA VAL A 252 -9.20 -9.52 -15.19
C VAL A 252 -8.54 -9.70 -16.55
N ALA A 253 -9.06 -9.03 -17.59
CA ALA A 253 -8.50 -9.11 -18.94
C ALA A 253 -7.04 -8.66 -18.97
N TYR A 254 -6.71 -7.56 -18.29
CA TYR A 254 -5.34 -7.09 -18.13
C TYR A 254 -4.43 -8.17 -17.52
N MET A 255 -4.86 -8.82 -16.43
CA MET A 255 -4.08 -9.88 -15.78
C MET A 255 -3.85 -11.06 -16.71
N VAL A 256 -4.89 -11.55 -17.39
CA VAL A 256 -4.79 -12.69 -18.31
C VAL A 256 -3.84 -12.36 -19.47
N ILE A 257 -4.08 -11.24 -20.15
CA ILE A 257 -3.27 -10.82 -21.32
C ILE A 257 -1.80 -10.66 -20.93
N THR A 258 -1.53 -10.00 -19.80
CA THR A 258 -0.15 -9.74 -19.39
C THR A 258 0.57 -11.00 -18.90
N ILE A 259 -0.12 -11.93 -18.24
CA ILE A 259 0.45 -13.24 -17.85
C ILE A 259 0.79 -14.07 -19.09
N LEU A 260 -0.13 -14.17 -20.05
CA LEU A 260 0.10 -14.89 -21.31
C LEU A 260 1.30 -14.29 -22.06
N TRP A 261 1.31 -12.97 -22.22
CA TRP A 261 2.42 -12.27 -22.87
C TRP A 261 3.75 -12.48 -22.14
N TRP A 262 3.75 -12.43 -20.80
CA TRP A 262 4.95 -12.70 -20.00
C TRP A 262 5.46 -14.13 -20.19
N GLY A 263 4.56 -15.11 -20.19
CA GLY A 263 4.86 -16.53 -20.42
C GLY A 263 5.47 -16.76 -21.81
N MET A 264 4.85 -16.21 -22.85
CA MET A 264 5.39 -16.27 -24.22
C MET A 264 6.80 -15.68 -24.31
N LYS A 265 7.00 -14.50 -23.71
CA LYS A 265 8.29 -13.79 -23.72
C LYS A 265 9.42 -14.56 -23.02
N HIS A 266 9.11 -15.30 -21.97
CA HIS A 266 10.11 -16.02 -21.18
C HIS A 266 10.13 -17.53 -21.44
N SER A 267 9.29 -18.05 -22.34
CA SER A 267 9.14 -19.48 -22.69
C SER A 267 10.47 -20.21 -22.84
N LYS A 268 11.33 -19.78 -23.77
CA LYS A 268 12.66 -20.40 -24.01
C LYS A 268 13.54 -20.44 -22.75
N SER A 269 13.50 -19.37 -21.94
CA SER A 269 14.29 -19.29 -20.70
C SER A 269 13.70 -20.15 -19.59
N LEU A 270 12.37 -20.27 -19.54
CA LEU A 270 11.66 -21.16 -18.63
C LEU A 270 11.96 -22.61 -19.00
N ASP A 271 11.88 -22.99 -20.27
CA ASP A 271 12.21 -24.34 -20.76
C ASP A 271 13.64 -24.73 -20.41
N LYS A 272 14.60 -23.81 -20.64
CA LYS A 272 15.99 -24.04 -20.23
C LYS A 272 16.10 -24.26 -18.71
N THR A 273 15.45 -23.40 -17.92
CA THR A 273 15.48 -23.50 -16.45
C THR A 273 14.87 -24.82 -15.97
N LEU A 274 13.75 -25.23 -16.57
CA LEU A 274 13.05 -26.49 -16.26
C LEU A 274 13.89 -27.71 -16.65
N ASN A 275 14.55 -27.68 -17.81
CA ASN A 275 15.46 -28.75 -18.24
C ASN A 275 16.69 -28.85 -17.33
N ASP A 276 17.26 -27.72 -16.90
CA ASP A 276 18.39 -27.70 -15.98
C ASP A 276 17.98 -28.22 -14.58
N ILE A 277 16.78 -27.86 -14.13
CA ILE A 277 16.15 -28.39 -12.92
C ILE A 277 15.97 -29.92 -13.05
N ASP A 278 15.35 -30.41 -14.12
CA ASP A 278 15.08 -31.83 -14.33
C ASP A 278 16.37 -32.67 -14.33
N LYS A 279 17.42 -32.20 -15.02
CA LYS A 279 18.75 -32.84 -14.99
C LYS A 279 19.35 -32.90 -13.59
N ARG A 280 19.24 -31.83 -12.79
CA ARG A 280 19.75 -31.80 -11.41
C ARG A 280 19.02 -32.78 -10.50
N TYR A 281 17.72 -32.96 -10.69
CA TYR A 281 16.89 -33.77 -9.78
C TYR A 281 16.76 -35.24 -10.20
N LYS A 282 16.78 -35.56 -11.50
CA LYS A 282 16.81 -36.96 -11.98
C LYS A 282 18.04 -37.73 -11.50
N ASN A 283 19.16 -37.03 -11.33
CA ASN A 283 20.42 -37.64 -10.87
C ASN A 283 20.60 -37.59 -9.35
N SER A 284 19.58 -37.18 -8.60
CA SER A 284 19.65 -37.05 -7.14
C SER A 284 18.81 -38.11 -6.45
N GLU A 285 19.35 -38.77 -5.43
CA GLU A 285 18.61 -39.71 -4.55
C GLU A 285 17.64 -38.97 -3.60
N MET A 286 17.04 -37.87 -4.04
CA MET A 286 16.14 -37.07 -3.21
C MET A 286 14.71 -37.61 -3.25
N SER A 287 14.04 -37.56 -2.09
CA SER A 287 12.61 -37.85 -2.02
C SER A 287 11.80 -36.89 -2.93
N ARG A 288 10.69 -37.39 -3.48
CA ARG A 288 9.78 -36.61 -4.35
C ARG A 288 9.33 -35.29 -3.73
N ARG A 289 9.06 -35.28 -2.41
CA ARG A 289 8.65 -34.06 -1.69
C ARG A 289 9.76 -33.01 -1.66
N THR A 290 11.00 -33.44 -1.43
CA THR A 290 12.17 -32.55 -1.44
C THR A 290 12.43 -32.00 -2.84
N ALA A 291 12.31 -32.83 -3.88
CA ALA A 291 12.46 -32.40 -5.27
C ALA A 291 11.43 -31.33 -5.65
N ILE A 292 10.13 -31.57 -5.40
CA ILE A 292 9.06 -30.59 -5.67
C ILE A 292 9.32 -29.25 -4.95
N LYS A 293 9.70 -29.29 -3.67
CA LYS A 293 10.01 -28.08 -2.91
C LYS A 293 11.15 -27.29 -3.54
N LYS A 294 12.22 -27.96 -3.98
CA LYS A 294 13.36 -27.27 -4.60
C LYS A 294 13.03 -26.75 -6.00
N ILE A 295 12.27 -27.50 -6.81
CA ILE A 295 11.74 -27.03 -8.10
C ILE A 295 10.96 -25.72 -7.91
N TYR A 296 10.06 -25.68 -6.94
CA TYR A 296 9.30 -24.48 -6.61
C TYR A 296 10.21 -23.30 -6.22
N ILE A 297 11.22 -23.54 -5.38
CA ILE A 297 12.19 -22.51 -4.98
C ILE A 297 12.98 -21.99 -6.20
N ASP A 298 13.42 -22.87 -7.10
CA ASP A 298 14.19 -22.48 -8.28
C ASP A 298 13.35 -21.65 -9.25
N ILE A 299 12.11 -22.08 -9.53
CA ILE A 299 11.18 -21.34 -10.41
C ILE A 299 10.81 -19.98 -9.80
N THR A 300 10.50 -19.93 -8.51
CA THR A 300 10.15 -18.67 -7.83
C THR A 300 11.34 -17.72 -7.75
N SER A 301 12.56 -18.24 -7.57
CA SER A 301 13.80 -17.47 -7.63
C SER A 301 14.01 -16.85 -9.01
N TYR A 302 13.79 -17.63 -10.08
CA TYR A 302 13.84 -17.12 -11.46
C TYR A 302 12.82 -16.00 -11.69
N ILE A 303 11.54 -16.22 -11.35
CA ILE A 303 10.49 -15.21 -11.50
C ILE A 303 10.87 -13.93 -10.73
N LYS A 304 11.32 -14.07 -9.48
CA LYS A 304 11.78 -12.96 -8.65
C LYS A 304 12.91 -12.19 -9.34
N GLN A 305 13.89 -12.86 -9.93
CA GLN A 305 14.97 -12.20 -10.67
C GLN A 305 14.44 -11.42 -11.89
N GLN A 306 13.44 -11.94 -12.58
CA GLN A 306 12.80 -11.22 -13.70
C GLN A 306 12.01 -10.00 -13.24
N MET A 307 11.47 -10.03 -12.01
CA MET A 307 10.66 -8.95 -11.44
C MET A 307 11.45 -7.74 -10.99
N ILE A 308 12.75 -7.91 -10.72
CA ILE A 308 13.55 -6.93 -10.01
C ILE A 308 14.58 -6.26 -10.92
N THR A 309 14.92 -5.01 -10.64
CA THR A 309 16.12 -4.33 -11.15
C THR A 309 17.14 -4.24 -10.03
N ARG A 310 18.41 -4.55 -10.34
CA ARG A 310 19.55 -4.25 -9.48
C ARG A 310 19.91 -2.78 -9.58
#